data_AF-A0A7C5AU90-F1
#
_entry.id   AF-A0A7C5AU90-F1
#
_cell.length_a   1.000
_cell.length_b   1.000
_cell.length_c   1.000
_cell.angle_alpha   90.00
_cell.angle_beta   90.00
_cell.angle_gamma   90.00
#
_symmetry.space_group_name_H-M   'P 1'
#
loop_
_entity.id
_entity.type
_entity.pdbx_description
1 polymer ?
#
loop_
_entity_poly.entity_id
_entity_poly.type
_entity_poly.pdbx_seq_one_letter_code
_entity_poly.pdbx_strand_id
1 'polypeptide(L)'
;MITALGLSRRQITHFIGYLVFGTFGALAQLITPSVGAVNPYTIETAPERLVYQFFFGELAAVHSTASQLAAQGKSGAHLWEHYRELLSLDGKTYSFLQEIAVGAVAEAREYGRQMAELANSARTPEDKQRLSPQLLELRRRSDAALEGAVGRLKTRLGPDGFARLDQRIRRYVVPHLTVRPLIPGRPPTEVAR
;
A
#
# COMPACT_ATOMS: atom_id res chain seq x y z
N MET A 1 -8.79 44.63 34.35
CA MET A 1 -8.57 43.28 34.89
C MET A 1 -9.70 42.40 34.37
N ILE A 2 -9.51 41.76 33.22
CA ILE A 2 -10.50 40.88 32.57
C ILE A 2 -9.74 39.62 32.15
N THR A 3 -10.09 38.50 32.77
CA THR A 3 -9.49 37.19 32.53
C THR A 3 -10.27 36.52 31.40
N ALA A 4 -9.67 36.42 30.21
CA ALA A 4 -10.21 35.67 29.10
C ALA A 4 -9.78 34.20 29.20
N LEU A 5 -10.76 33.30 29.16
CA LEU A 5 -10.61 31.84 29.18
C LEU A 5 -9.75 31.35 28.01
N GLY A 6 -8.70 30.61 28.37
CA GLY A 6 -7.76 30.00 27.45
C GLY A 6 -8.38 28.85 26.67
N LEU A 7 -8.43 29.01 25.35
CA LEU A 7 -8.51 27.93 24.38
C LEU A 7 -7.19 27.87 23.61
N SER A 8 -6.85 26.65 23.20
CA SER A 8 -5.84 26.28 22.20
C SER A 8 -4.47 25.80 22.73
N ARG A 9 -4.29 24.47 22.65
CA ARG A 9 -3.00 23.80 22.31
C ARG A 9 -3.10 22.29 22.07
N ARG A 10 -4.28 21.67 22.10
CA ARG A 10 -4.46 20.24 21.80
C ARG A 10 -5.32 20.04 20.56
N GLN A 11 -4.72 20.20 19.40
CA GLN A 11 -5.11 19.55 18.16
C GLN A 11 -4.09 19.97 17.10
N ILE A 12 -3.28 19.01 16.67
CA ILE A 12 -2.54 18.88 15.41
C ILE A 12 -1.40 17.91 15.73
N THR A 13 -1.71 16.63 15.67
CA THR A 13 -0.70 15.61 15.42
C THR A 13 -1.29 14.75 14.33
N HIS A 14 -1.03 15.16 13.09
CA HIS A 14 -1.35 14.34 11.92
C HIS A 14 -0.42 13.13 11.96
N PHE A 15 -0.98 12.00 12.35
CA PHE A 15 -0.30 10.73 12.38
C PHE A 15 -0.11 10.21 10.95
N ILE A 16 1.14 10.24 10.48
CA ILE A 16 1.57 9.49 9.31
C ILE A 16 2.00 8.12 9.79
N GLY A 17 1.10 7.14 9.73
CA GLY A 17 1.47 5.74 9.85
C GLY A 17 2.32 5.36 8.65
N TYR A 18 3.63 5.22 8.86
CA TYR A 18 4.55 4.69 7.87
C TYR A 18 4.38 3.17 7.79
N LEU A 19 3.74 2.69 6.72
CA LEU A 19 3.91 1.31 6.26
C LEU A 19 5.21 1.28 5.45
N VAL A 20 6.33 1.11 6.16
CA VAL A 20 7.61 0.76 5.56
C VAL A 20 7.46 -0.68 5.07
N PHE A 21 7.27 -0.86 3.77
CA PHE A 21 7.29 -2.18 3.15
C PHE A 21 8.72 -2.70 3.07
N GLY A 22 9.18 -3.29 4.17
CA GLY A 22 10.27 -4.25 4.15
C GLY A 22 9.81 -5.51 3.43
N THR A 23 10.56 -5.90 2.40
CA THR A 23 10.65 -7.26 1.83
C THR A 23 9.40 -8.15 1.98
N PHE A 24 8.53 -8.15 0.97
CA PHE A 24 7.53 -9.20 0.75
C PHE A 24 8.20 -10.51 0.27
N GLY A 25 9.13 -11.02 1.07
CA GLY A 25 9.74 -12.32 0.87
C GLY A 25 9.25 -13.26 1.96
N ALA A 26 8.11 -13.92 1.73
CA ALA A 26 7.75 -15.24 2.27
C ALA A 26 6.25 -15.45 2.11
N LEU A 27 5.86 -16.22 1.09
CA LEU A 27 4.51 -16.76 0.95
C LEU A 27 4.17 -17.86 1.98
N ALA A 28 4.90 -17.99 3.08
CA ALA A 28 4.64 -19.04 4.07
C ALA A 28 5.35 -18.78 5.41
N GLN A 29 4.87 -17.83 6.22
CA GLN A 29 5.13 -17.87 7.67
C GLN A 29 3.87 -17.47 8.45
N LEU A 30 3.18 -18.50 8.93
CA LEU A 30 2.47 -18.57 10.21
C LEU A 30 1.73 -17.29 10.64
N ILE A 31 0.47 -17.22 10.24
CA ILE A 31 -0.55 -16.36 10.85
C ILE A 31 -0.76 -16.84 12.29
N THR A 32 0.12 -16.41 13.21
CA THR A 32 -0.27 -16.30 14.61
C THR A 32 -1.09 -15.02 14.73
N PRO A 33 -2.37 -15.08 15.10
CA PRO A 33 -3.14 -13.86 15.32
C PRO A 33 -2.47 -13.09 16.47
N SER A 34 -1.81 -11.98 16.14
CA SER A 34 -1.30 -11.08 17.17
C SER A 34 -2.51 -10.54 17.94
N VAL A 35 -2.56 -10.78 19.24
CA VAL A 35 -3.58 -10.25 20.15
C VAL A 35 -3.71 -8.73 19.92
N GLY A 36 -4.81 -8.30 19.29
CA GLY A 36 -5.13 -6.89 19.04
C GLY A 36 -5.21 -6.42 17.57
N ALA A 37 -4.95 -7.27 16.57
CA ALA A 37 -5.22 -6.92 15.17
C ALA A 37 -6.72 -7.13 14.85
N VAL A 38 -7.47 -6.04 14.69
CA VAL A 38 -8.86 -6.07 14.24
C VAL A 38 -8.92 -5.51 12.83
N ASN A 39 -9.73 -6.11 11.98
CA ASN A 39 -10.08 -5.55 10.69
C ASN A 39 -11.29 -4.61 10.87
N PRO A 40 -11.11 -3.28 10.79
CA PRO A 40 -12.22 -2.35 10.97
C PRO A 40 -13.02 -2.13 9.67
N TYR A 41 -12.63 -2.76 8.56
CA TYR A 41 -13.18 -2.48 7.24
C TYR A 41 -14.13 -3.58 6.78
N THR A 42 -15.21 -3.16 6.13
CA THR A 42 -16.06 -4.02 5.31
C THR A 42 -15.72 -3.83 3.84
N ILE A 43 -16.27 -4.67 2.97
CA ILE A 43 -16.09 -4.58 1.51
C ILE A 43 -16.47 -3.17 1.00
N GLU A 44 -17.54 -2.61 1.53
CA GLU A 44 -18.15 -1.35 1.13
C GLU A 44 -17.42 -0.13 1.73
N THR A 45 -16.84 -0.30 2.92
CA THR A 45 -16.24 0.80 3.70
C THR A 45 -14.73 0.88 3.60
N ALA A 46 -14.07 -0.15 3.06
CA ALA A 46 -12.63 -0.15 2.84
C ALA A 46 -12.22 1.00 1.90
N PRO A 47 -11.27 1.87 2.30
CA PRO A 47 -10.77 2.92 1.43
C PRO A 47 -10.18 2.34 0.14
N GLU A 48 -10.64 2.82 -1.03
CA GLU A 48 -10.19 2.36 -2.35
C GLU A 48 -8.66 2.33 -2.43
N ARG A 49 -8.02 3.40 -1.97
CA ARG A 49 -6.56 3.51 -1.92
C ARG A 49 -5.91 2.34 -1.19
N LEU A 50 -6.39 1.96 -0.01
CA LEU A 50 -5.77 0.87 0.77
C LEU A 50 -5.96 -0.47 0.08
N VAL A 51 -7.14 -0.70 -0.49
CA VAL A 51 -7.45 -1.91 -1.25
C VAL A 51 -6.48 -2.08 -2.43
N TYR A 52 -6.34 -1.04 -3.26
CA TYR A 52 -5.48 -1.10 -4.43
C TYR A 52 -3.99 -1.03 -4.11
N GLN A 53 -3.59 -0.34 -3.04
CA GLN A 53 -2.21 -0.36 -2.56
C GLN A 53 -1.79 -1.77 -2.14
N PHE A 54 -2.63 -2.47 -1.38
CA PHE A 54 -2.38 -3.86 -0.99
C PHE A 54 -2.36 -4.77 -2.22
N PHE A 55 -3.42 -4.71 -3.03
CA PHE A 55 -3.58 -5.56 -4.20
C PHE A 55 -2.44 -5.40 -5.22
N PHE A 56 -2.10 -4.17 -5.60
CA PHE A 56 -1.00 -3.93 -6.54
C PHE A 56 0.34 -4.37 -5.97
N GLY A 57 0.57 -4.16 -4.66
CA GLY A 57 1.77 -4.64 -3.98
C GLY A 57 1.94 -6.14 -4.10
N GLU A 58 0.85 -6.90 -3.89
CA GLU A 58 0.84 -8.35 -4.00
C GLU A 58 1.04 -8.81 -5.45
N LEU A 59 0.32 -8.23 -6.41
CA LEU A 59 0.45 -8.57 -7.82
C LEU A 59 1.86 -8.29 -8.35
N ALA A 60 2.50 -7.20 -7.92
CA ALA A 60 3.88 -6.88 -8.26
C ALA A 60 4.88 -7.87 -7.63
N ALA A 61 4.63 -8.35 -6.41
CA ALA A 61 5.47 -9.37 -5.76
C ALA A 61 5.35 -10.73 -6.46
N VAL A 62 4.14 -11.12 -6.84
CA VAL A 62 3.86 -12.32 -7.65
C VAL A 62 4.59 -12.25 -8.98
N HIS A 63 4.51 -11.11 -9.67
CA HIS A 63 5.23 -10.91 -10.93
C HIS A 63 6.75 -11.03 -10.73
N SER A 64 7.31 -10.41 -9.69
CA SER A 64 8.73 -10.52 -9.38
C SER A 64 9.17 -11.96 -9.10
N THR A 65 8.38 -12.70 -8.29
CA THR A 65 8.63 -14.11 -7.97
C THR A 65 8.58 -14.99 -9.21
N ALA A 66 7.58 -14.78 -10.06
CA ALA A 66 7.48 -15.48 -11.34
C ALA A 66 8.68 -15.23 -12.26
N SER A 67 9.14 -13.98 -12.36
CA SER A 67 10.32 -13.62 -13.14
C SER A 67 11.59 -14.24 -12.58
N GLN A 68 11.73 -14.34 -11.25
CA GLN A 68 12.85 -15.03 -10.60
C GLN A 68 12.83 -16.55 -10.90
N LEU A 69 11.66 -17.18 -10.85
CA LEU A 69 11.52 -18.60 -11.22
C LEU A 69 11.91 -18.83 -12.68
N ALA A 70 11.46 -17.96 -13.59
CA ALA A 70 11.80 -18.04 -15.00
C ALA A 70 13.33 -17.92 -15.22
N ALA A 71 14.00 -17.01 -14.51
CA ALA A 71 15.46 -16.89 -14.54
C ALA A 71 16.19 -18.15 -14.01
N GLN A 72 15.53 -18.96 -13.17
CA GLN A 72 16.03 -20.26 -12.71
C GLN A 72 15.62 -21.44 -13.63
N GLY A 73 15.00 -21.15 -14.78
CA GLY A 73 14.48 -22.19 -15.69
C GLY A 73 13.21 -22.89 -15.17
N LYS A 74 12.56 -22.36 -14.13
CA LYS A 74 11.31 -22.88 -13.56
C LYS A 74 10.10 -22.11 -14.08
N SER A 75 8.95 -22.78 -14.21
CA SER A 75 7.71 -22.11 -14.61
C SER A 75 7.04 -21.41 -13.42
N GLY A 76 6.93 -20.09 -13.50
CA GLY A 76 6.13 -19.28 -12.58
C GLY A 76 4.65 -19.17 -12.96
N ALA A 77 4.21 -19.78 -14.09
CA ALA A 77 2.91 -19.53 -14.71
C ALA A 77 1.71 -19.68 -13.77
N HIS A 78 1.77 -20.68 -12.88
CA HIS A 78 0.73 -20.94 -11.88
C HIS A 78 0.43 -19.73 -10.96
N LEU A 79 1.43 -18.87 -10.70
CA LEU A 79 1.25 -17.71 -9.85
C LEU A 79 0.37 -16.63 -10.50
N TRP A 80 0.51 -16.42 -11.81
CA TRP A 80 -0.25 -15.39 -12.55
C TRP A 80 -1.60 -15.94 -12.99
N GLU A 81 -1.65 -17.24 -13.30
CA GLU A 81 -2.89 -17.94 -13.62
C GLU A 81 -3.88 -17.92 -12.45
N HIS A 82 -3.39 -18.11 -11.22
CA HIS A 82 -4.20 -18.00 -10.01
C HIS A 82 -4.97 -16.66 -9.94
N TYR A 83 -4.28 -15.54 -10.19
CA TYR A 83 -4.91 -14.22 -10.15
C TYR A 83 -5.84 -13.96 -11.34
N ARG A 84 -5.49 -14.47 -12.52
CA ARG A 84 -6.34 -14.40 -13.70
C ARG A 84 -7.68 -15.09 -13.45
N GLU A 85 -7.65 -16.29 -12.87
CA GLU A 85 -8.84 -17.07 -12.51
C GLU A 85 -9.63 -16.43 -11.37
N LEU A 86 -8.95 -16.03 -10.29
CA LEU A 86 -9.54 -15.37 -9.12
C LEU A 86 -10.33 -14.12 -9.52
N LEU A 87 -9.79 -13.33 -10.44
CA LEU A 87 -10.42 -12.11 -10.94
C LEU A 87 -11.28 -12.35 -12.17
N SER A 88 -11.36 -13.59 -12.66
CA SER A 88 -11.93 -14.05 -13.94
C SER A 88 -11.77 -13.03 -15.06
N LEU A 89 -10.51 -12.68 -15.32
CA LEU A 89 -10.11 -11.76 -16.37
C LEU A 89 -9.65 -12.53 -17.61
N ASP A 90 -9.91 -12.00 -18.80
CA ASP A 90 -9.25 -12.49 -20.00
C ASP A 90 -7.75 -12.14 -19.98
N GLY A 91 -6.96 -12.80 -20.83
CA GLY A 91 -5.51 -12.61 -20.86
C GLY A 91 -5.06 -11.18 -21.17
N LYS A 92 -5.81 -10.43 -22.01
CA LYS A 92 -5.44 -9.04 -22.35
C LYS A 92 -5.72 -8.11 -21.17
N THR A 93 -6.87 -8.27 -20.53
CA THR A 93 -7.25 -7.47 -19.36
C THR A 93 -6.34 -7.76 -18.16
N TYR A 94 -6.00 -9.03 -17.93
CA TYR A 94 -5.06 -9.42 -16.90
C TYR A 94 -3.64 -8.86 -17.15
N SER A 95 -3.13 -8.97 -18.38
CA SER A 95 -1.82 -8.39 -18.74
C SER A 95 -1.77 -6.88 -18.50
N PHE A 96 -2.83 -6.16 -18.85
CA PHE A 96 -2.92 -4.72 -18.60
C PHE A 96 -2.95 -4.38 -17.11
N LEU A 97 -3.72 -5.13 -16.31
CA LEU A 97 -3.77 -4.97 -14.86
C LEU A 97 -2.38 -5.18 -14.23
N GLN A 98 -1.69 -6.24 -14.65
CA GLN A 98 -0.35 -6.57 -14.16
C GLN A 98 0.67 -5.47 -14.51
N GLU A 99 0.69 -5.00 -15.75
CA GLU A 99 1.58 -3.91 -16.18
C GLU A 99 1.36 -2.64 -15.35
N ILE A 100 0.10 -2.24 -15.17
CA ILE A 100 -0.25 -1.06 -14.37
C ILE A 100 0.16 -1.23 -12.91
N ALA A 101 -0.11 -2.39 -12.32
CA ALA A 101 0.22 -2.65 -10.92
C ALA A 101 1.74 -2.61 -10.69
N VAL A 102 2.51 -3.28 -11.55
CA VAL A 102 3.98 -3.30 -11.48
C VAL A 102 4.55 -1.89 -11.63
N GLY A 103 4.08 -1.13 -12.63
CA GLY A 103 4.54 0.25 -12.85
C GLY A 103 4.22 1.17 -11.67
N ALA A 104 2.98 1.12 -11.17
CA ALA A 104 2.53 1.95 -10.05
C ALA A 104 3.30 1.64 -8.76
N VAL A 105 3.55 0.35 -8.48
CA VAL A 105 4.33 -0.07 -7.31
C VAL A 105 5.79 0.33 -7.43
N ALA A 106 6.38 0.20 -8.62
CA ALA A 106 7.76 0.63 -8.86
C ALA A 106 7.91 2.15 -8.63
N GLU A 107 7.01 2.95 -9.19
CA GLU A 107 7.00 4.40 -9.00
C GLU A 107 6.75 4.80 -7.54
N ALA A 108 5.76 4.20 -6.89
CA ALA A 108 5.48 4.46 -5.48
C ALA A 108 6.64 4.08 -4.55
N ARG A 109 7.34 2.97 -4.85
CA ARG A 109 8.55 2.53 -4.12
C ARG A 109 9.72 3.48 -4.32
N GLU A 110 9.90 4.03 -5.52
CA GLU A 110 10.95 5.00 -5.79
C GLU A 110 10.75 6.28 -4.96
N TYR A 111 9.52 6.81 -4.89
CA TYR A 111 9.21 7.91 -3.96
C TYR A 111 9.36 7.50 -2.49
N GLY A 112 9.03 6.25 -2.16
CA GLY A 112 9.28 5.65 -0.84
C GLY A 112 10.76 5.69 -0.44
N ARG A 113 11.64 5.31 -1.35
CA ARG A 113 13.10 5.34 -1.18
C ARG A 113 13.58 6.77 -0.95
N GLN A 114 13.16 7.72 -1.79
CA GLN A 114 13.51 9.13 -1.65
C GLN A 114 13.02 9.71 -0.32
N MET A 115 11.82 9.34 0.15
CA MET A 115 11.32 9.74 1.47
C MET A 115 12.20 9.19 2.59
N ALA A 116 12.61 7.93 2.53
CA ALA A 116 13.45 7.31 3.53
C ALA A 116 14.84 7.97 3.59
N GLU A 117 15.45 8.24 2.43
CA GLU A 117 16.73 8.95 2.31
C GLU A 117 16.64 10.37 2.90
N LEU A 118 15.58 11.09 2.55
CA LEU A 118 15.35 12.44 3.06
C LEU A 118 15.10 12.44 4.58
N ALA A 119 14.29 11.50 5.09
CA ALA A 119 14.04 11.35 6.51
C ALA A 119 15.32 10.98 7.30
N ASN A 120 16.18 10.14 6.73
CA ASN A 120 17.46 9.75 7.33
C ASN A 120 18.48 10.89 7.33
N SER A 121 18.34 11.87 6.42
CA SER A 121 19.17 13.09 6.43
C SER A 121 18.85 14.04 7.58
N ALA A 122 17.64 13.94 8.17
CA ALA A 122 17.19 14.81 9.24
C ALA A 122 17.79 14.41 10.61
N ARG A 123 18.86 15.10 11.02
CA ARG A 123 19.56 14.80 12.28
C ARG A 123 18.94 15.49 13.49
N THR A 124 18.32 16.65 13.28
CA THR A 124 17.73 17.48 14.34
C THR A 124 16.21 17.61 14.19
N PRO A 125 15.48 18.00 15.25
CA PRO A 125 14.06 18.37 15.15
C PRO A 125 13.80 19.50 14.13
N GLU A 126 14.70 20.48 14.06
CA GLU A 126 14.63 21.61 13.14
C GLU A 126 14.77 21.15 11.68
N ASP A 127 15.68 20.19 11.41
CA ASP A 127 15.78 19.56 10.09
C ASP A 127 14.50 18.85 9.71
N LYS A 128 13.91 18.08 10.63
CA LYS A 128 12.64 17.37 10.37
C LYS A 128 11.53 18.34 9.99
N GLN A 129 11.46 19.50 10.66
CA GLN A 129 10.47 20.52 10.36
C GLN A 129 10.73 21.18 9.00
N ARG A 130 11.99 21.47 8.68
CA ARG A 130 12.40 22.03 7.37
C ARG A 130 12.12 21.08 6.21
N LEU A 131 12.34 19.78 6.39
CA LEU A 131 12.16 18.75 5.36
C LEU A 131 10.71 18.25 5.25
N SER A 132 9.83 18.60 6.20
CA SER A 132 8.44 18.16 6.24
C SER A 132 7.64 18.44 4.95
N PRO A 133 7.74 19.62 4.30
CA PRO A 133 7.04 19.88 3.05
C PRO A 133 7.49 18.97 1.90
N GLN A 134 8.79 18.65 1.85
CA GLN A 134 9.37 17.78 0.82
C GLN A 134 8.94 16.33 1.02
N LEU A 135 8.91 15.85 2.28
CA LEU A 135 8.36 14.54 2.63
C LEU A 135 6.88 14.43 2.26
N LEU A 136 6.10 15.49 2.50
CA LEU A 136 4.68 15.53 2.13
C LEU A 136 4.50 15.48 0.60
N GLU A 137 5.32 16.20 -0.15
CA GLU A 137 5.26 16.20 -1.61
C GLU A 137 5.60 14.81 -2.19
N LEU A 138 6.67 14.18 -1.70
CA LEU A 138 7.03 12.82 -2.12
C LEU A 138 5.92 11.82 -1.79
N ARG A 139 5.28 11.97 -0.62
CA ARG A 139 4.11 11.17 -0.25
C ARG A 139 2.96 11.38 -1.23
N ARG A 140 2.63 12.63 -1.55
CA ARG A 140 1.57 12.96 -2.52
C ARG A 140 1.85 12.34 -3.88
N ARG A 141 3.11 12.32 -4.33
CA ARG A 141 3.51 11.69 -5.59
C ARG A 141 3.39 10.17 -5.56
N SER A 142 3.81 9.54 -4.46
CA SER A 142 3.61 8.10 -4.22
C SER A 142 2.12 7.73 -4.28
N ASP A 143 1.27 8.54 -3.65
CA ASP A 143 -0.17 8.35 -3.64
C ASP A 143 -0.78 8.55 -5.05
N ALA A 144 -0.35 9.58 -5.76
CA ALA A 144 -0.79 9.88 -7.11
C ALA A 144 -0.41 8.79 -8.14
N ALA A 145 0.71 8.10 -7.95
CA ALA A 145 1.10 6.97 -8.81
C ALA A 145 0.08 5.81 -8.72
N LEU A 146 -0.37 5.50 -7.50
CA LEU A 146 -1.40 4.48 -7.26
C LEU A 146 -2.77 4.93 -7.75
N GLU A 147 -3.18 6.15 -7.45
CA GLU A 147 -4.46 6.71 -7.89
C GLU A 147 -4.53 6.81 -9.42
N GLY A 148 -3.45 7.24 -10.08
CA GLY A 148 -3.35 7.30 -11.53
C GLY A 148 -3.47 5.92 -12.18
N ALA A 149 -2.92 4.88 -11.55
CA ALA A 149 -3.09 3.50 -11.98
C ALA A 149 -4.54 3.01 -11.90
N VAL A 150 -5.24 3.32 -10.80
CA VAL A 150 -6.68 3.02 -10.66
C VAL A 150 -7.49 3.81 -11.70
N GLY A 151 -7.14 5.08 -11.95
CA GLY A 151 -7.75 5.90 -13.00
C GLY A 151 -7.62 5.27 -14.40
N ARG A 152 -6.43 4.75 -14.75
CA ARG A 152 -6.23 4.03 -16.02
C ARG A 152 -7.07 2.76 -16.11
N LEU A 153 -7.23 2.00 -15.03
CA LEU A 153 -8.14 0.85 -14.97
C LEU A 153 -9.60 1.25 -15.20
N LYS A 154 -10.07 2.30 -14.51
CA LYS A 154 -11.43 2.85 -14.67
C LYS A 154 -11.69 3.24 -16.13
N THR A 155 -10.76 3.97 -16.75
CA THR A 155 -10.85 4.38 -18.16
C THR A 155 -10.87 3.19 -19.11
N ARG A 156 -10.03 2.18 -18.89
CA ARG A 156 -9.91 1.02 -19.79
C ARG A 156 -11.14 0.11 -19.75
N LEU A 157 -11.69 -0.12 -18.56
CA LEU A 157 -12.76 -1.10 -18.32
C LEU A 157 -14.16 -0.49 -18.42
N GLY A 158 -14.26 0.84 -18.32
CA GLY A 158 -15.53 1.53 -18.14
C GLY A 158 -16.12 1.29 -16.73
N PRO A 159 -17.24 1.95 -16.40
CA PRO A 159 -17.82 1.93 -15.05
C PRO A 159 -18.22 0.52 -14.62
N ASP A 160 -18.96 -0.23 -15.46
CA ASP A 160 -19.44 -1.56 -15.10
C ASP A 160 -18.32 -2.59 -15.03
N GLY A 161 -17.36 -2.51 -15.96
CA GLY A 161 -16.20 -3.40 -15.98
C GLY A 161 -15.32 -3.18 -14.75
N PHE A 162 -15.07 -1.91 -14.40
CA PHE A 162 -14.33 -1.57 -13.21
C PHE A 162 -15.06 -1.99 -11.93
N ALA A 163 -16.38 -1.74 -11.82
CA ALA A 163 -17.15 -2.13 -10.63
C ALA A 163 -17.11 -3.65 -10.37
N ARG A 164 -17.19 -4.47 -11.42
CA ARG A 164 -17.04 -5.93 -11.29
C ARG A 164 -15.64 -6.34 -10.83
N LEU A 165 -14.61 -5.70 -11.37
CA LEU A 165 -13.22 -5.95 -10.95
C LEU A 165 -13.00 -5.50 -9.49
N ASP A 166 -13.40 -4.29 -9.14
CA ASP A 166 -13.28 -3.71 -7.81
C ASP A 166 -13.97 -4.59 -6.76
N GLN A 167 -15.18 -5.07 -7.03
CA GLN A 167 -15.87 -5.99 -6.12
C GLN A 167 -15.07 -7.29 -5.87
N ARG A 168 -14.43 -7.85 -6.90
CA ARG A 168 -13.60 -9.06 -6.78
C ARG A 168 -12.33 -8.78 -5.99
N ILE A 169 -11.65 -7.68 -6.29
CA ILE A 169 -10.47 -7.24 -5.55
C ILE A 169 -10.82 -7.00 -4.08
N ARG A 170 -11.92 -6.29 -3.78
CA ARG A 170 -12.33 -6.04 -2.38
C ARG A 170 -12.67 -7.30 -1.62
N ARG A 171 -13.40 -8.25 -2.23
CA ARG A 171 -13.68 -9.57 -1.62
C ARG A 171 -12.40 -10.33 -1.28
N TYR A 172 -11.39 -10.19 -2.13
CA TYR A 172 -10.08 -10.79 -1.90
C TYR A 172 -9.28 -10.04 -0.83
N VAL A 173 -9.14 -8.73 -0.94
CA VAL A 173 -8.21 -7.92 -0.13
C VAL A 173 -8.75 -7.63 1.27
N VAL A 174 -10.02 -7.25 1.40
CA VAL A 174 -10.56 -6.73 2.66
C VAL A 174 -10.35 -7.70 3.82
N PRO A 175 -10.59 -9.03 3.72
CA PRO A 175 -10.30 -9.97 4.79
C PRO A 175 -8.85 -9.95 5.29
N HIS A 176 -7.90 -9.55 4.45
CA HIS A 176 -6.46 -9.49 4.75
C HIS A 176 -6.00 -8.12 5.25
N LEU A 177 -6.87 -7.10 5.23
CA LEU A 177 -6.55 -5.79 5.80
C LEU A 177 -6.60 -5.89 7.33
N THR A 178 -5.50 -5.49 7.96
CA THR A 178 -5.41 -5.40 9.42
C THR A 178 -4.91 -4.03 9.82
N VAL A 179 -5.55 -3.42 10.81
CA VAL A 179 -5.08 -2.17 11.41
C VAL A 179 -4.43 -2.50 12.73
N ARG A 180 -3.16 -2.13 12.87
CA ARG A 180 -2.45 -2.21 14.15
C ARG A 180 -2.56 -0.85 14.85
N PRO A 181 -3.18 -0.77 16.04
CA PRO A 181 -3.18 0.46 16.80
C PRO A 181 -1.72 0.82 17.15
N LEU A 182 -1.32 2.07 16.90
CA LEU A 182 -0.08 2.59 17.48
C LEU A 182 -0.29 2.67 18.99
N ILE A 183 0.47 1.88 19.74
CA ILE A 183 0.51 1.99 21.20
C ILE A 183 1.35 3.23 21.54
N PRO A 184 0.77 4.28 22.16
CA PRO A 184 1.52 5.48 22.51
C PRO A 184 2.72 5.12 23.40
N GLY A 185 3.91 5.61 23.03
CA GLY A 185 5.14 5.38 23.79
C GLY A 185 5.90 4.09 23.45
N ARG A 186 5.38 3.23 22.56
CA ARG A 186 6.14 2.09 22.00
C ARG A 186 6.62 2.45 20.60
N PRO A 187 7.93 2.37 20.28
CA PRO A 187 8.36 2.50 18.89
C PRO A 187 7.64 1.44 18.05
N PRO A 188 7.27 1.73 16.79
CA PRO A 188 6.72 0.73 15.90
C PRO A 188 7.70 -0.44 15.90
N THR A 189 7.22 -1.62 16.30
CA THR A 189 8.07 -2.80 16.47
C THR A 189 8.82 -3.01 15.17
N GLU A 190 10.15 -2.90 15.20
CA GLU A 190 10.99 -3.35 14.10
C GLU A 190 10.57 -4.79 13.82
N VAL A 191 10.06 -5.02 12.61
CA VAL A 191 9.90 -6.37 12.10
C VAL A 191 11.32 -6.93 12.07
N ALA A 192 11.61 -7.88 12.95
CA ALA A 192 12.89 -8.54 13.01
C ALA A 192 13.26 -9.01 11.60
N ARG A 193 14.46 -8.62 11.16
CA ARG A 193 15.05 -8.99 9.88
C ARG A 193 15.18 -10.49 9.73
#